data_AF-A0A524J2G4-F1
#
_entry.id   AF-A0A524J2G4-F1
#
_cell.length_a   1.000
_cell.length_b   1.000
_cell.length_c   1.000
_cell.angle_alpha   90.00
_cell.angle_beta   90.00
_cell.angle_gamma   90.00
#
_symmetry.space_group_name_H-M   'P 1'
#
loop_
_entity.id
_entity.type
_entity.pdbx_description
1 polymer ?
#
loop_
_entity_poly.entity_id
_entity_poly.type
_entity_poly.pdbx_seq_one_letter_code
_entity_poly.pdbx_strand_id
1 'polypeptide(L)'
;MEPNPDYLPPTQKFIAFLKEQFEKFKKTPLTLPVGAAIIGLAFYAMLLYMLNSCLLPILPPFVMLLVFWNFGIKRVKKLLLGGIIACTILMIIETGFFVDVYSNYEPVVGHSEDYILYNGMVDPLSGDAQTAFNFTLDINITKDPTVPITNVTVMIIGLNDMRNETMTLALRDNETASYYYMTTISEPINQHAFWANVNDTWYLAGDFVDGEEAGAMGPVYSSTWEIAKPLLYFSALQAYVQFMGIYTMVVGMIWWTRRTRRMREKQLNDWETKRKDAVAKAPKEDTRVPSLAKAMGLEEEEDSFVCSECGADVPG
;
A
#
# COMPACT_ATOMS: atom_id res chain seq x y z
N MET A 1 4.61 19.14 -42.37
CA MET A 1 5.60 20.17 -41.98
C MET A 1 6.09 19.81 -40.59
N GLU A 2 7.26 19.18 -40.49
CA GLU A 2 7.94 19.03 -39.20
C GLU A 2 8.51 20.41 -38.80
N PRO A 3 8.27 20.89 -37.58
CA PRO A 3 8.78 22.19 -37.13
C PRO A 3 10.32 22.18 -37.09
N ASN A 4 10.92 23.26 -37.61
CA ASN A 4 12.37 23.44 -37.64
C ASN A 4 12.94 23.43 -36.20
N PRO A 5 13.83 22.48 -35.84
CA PRO A 5 14.31 22.28 -34.47
C PRO A 5 15.09 23.47 -33.88
N ASP A 6 15.54 24.42 -34.70
CA ASP A 6 16.34 25.55 -34.24
C ASP A 6 15.54 26.63 -33.48
N TYR A 7 14.21 26.69 -33.67
CA TYR A 7 13.33 27.75 -33.14
C TYR A 7 12.52 27.36 -31.88
N LEU A 8 12.88 26.28 -31.18
CA LEU A 8 12.19 25.90 -29.95
C LEU A 8 12.57 26.84 -28.78
N PRO A 9 11.60 27.30 -27.95
CA PRO A 9 11.89 28.07 -26.74
C PRO A 9 12.78 27.29 -25.76
N PRO A 10 13.54 27.99 -24.88
CA PRO A 10 14.54 27.38 -23.99
C PRO A 10 13.99 26.22 -23.14
N THR A 11 12.73 26.33 -22.71
CA THR A 11 12.03 25.29 -21.94
C THR A 11 11.81 24.01 -22.75
N GLN A 12 11.46 24.12 -24.03
CA GLN A 12 11.29 22.96 -24.91
C GLN A 12 12.61 22.29 -25.26
N LYS A 13 13.70 23.07 -25.44
CA LYS A 13 15.06 22.55 -25.61
C LYS A 13 15.52 21.77 -24.38
N PHE A 14 15.27 22.29 -23.17
CA PHE A 14 15.59 21.59 -21.92
C PHE A 14 14.78 20.29 -21.76
N ILE A 15 13.48 20.31 -22.06
CA ILE A 15 12.63 19.10 -22.01
C ILE A 15 13.13 18.05 -23.02
N ALA A 16 13.49 18.45 -24.24
CA ALA A 16 14.02 17.54 -25.25
C ALA A 16 15.35 16.92 -24.81
N PHE A 17 16.26 17.72 -24.25
CA PHE A 17 17.51 17.24 -23.66
C PHE A 17 17.26 16.23 -22.54
N LEU A 18 16.35 16.54 -21.60
CA LEU A 18 15.98 15.63 -20.51
C LEU A 18 15.41 14.31 -21.05
N LYS A 19 14.54 14.37 -22.07
CA LYS A 19 14.00 13.16 -22.71
C LYS A 19 15.10 12.32 -23.34
N GLU A 20 16.05 12.93 -24.03
CA GLU A 20 17.16 12.21 -24.66
C GLU A 20 18.05 11.54 -23.61
N GLN A 21 18.42 12.26 -22.54
CA GLN A 21 19.19 11.71 -21.43
C GLN A 21 18.43 10.58 -20.74
N PHE A 22 17.12 10.72 -20.55
CA PHE A 22 16.27 9.68 -19.97
C PHE A 22 16.20 8.42 -20.85
N GLU A 23 16.10 8.57 -22.17
CA GLU A 23 16.12 7.43 -23.11
C GLU A 23 17.49 6.73 -23.16
N LYS A 24 18.59 7.48 -23.05
CA LYS A 24 19.93 6.90 -22.88
C LYS A 24 20.03 6.16 -21.55
N PHE A 25 19.51 6.76 -20.47
CA PHE A 25 19.49 6.16 -19.14
C PHE A 25 18.70 4.85 -19.09
N LYS A 26 17.55 4.76 -19.76
CA LYS A 26 16.73 3.52 -19.83
C LYS A 26 17.48 2.30 -20.36
N LYS A 27 18.55 2.50 -21.13
CA LYS A 27 19.36 1.41 -21.69
C LYS A 27 20.45 0.94 -20.74
N THR A 28 20.71 1.68 -19.65
CA THR A 28 21.75 1.35 -18.67
C THR A 28 21.27 0.29 -17.66
N PRO A 29 22.20 -0.51 -17.09
CA PRO A 29 21.86 -1.46 -16.03
C PRO A 29 21.44 -0.78 -14.71
N LEU A 30 21.67 0.53 -14.57
CA LEU A 30 21.35 1.33 -13.39
C LEU A 30 19.86 1.69 -13.26
N THR A 31 19.05 1.35 -14.26
CA THR A 31 17.60 1.61 -14.26
C THR A 31 16.87 1.02 -13.06
N LEU A 32 17.25 -0.20 -12.66
CA LEU A 32 16.62 -0.90 -11.55
C LEU A 32 16.95 -0.27 -10.18
N PRO A 33 18.23 -0.07 -9.79
CA PRO A 33 18.54 0.57 -8.52
C PRO A 33 18.02 2.01 -8.42
N VAL A 34 18.10 2.79 -9.50
CA VAL A 34 17.54 4.16 -9.50
C VAL A 34 16.02 4.15 -9.38
N GLY A 35 15.33 3.25 -10.09
CA GLY A 35 13.90 3.07 -9.93
C GLY A 35 13.50 2.71 -8.50
N ALA A 36 14.25 1.79 -7.88
CA ALA A 36 14.01 1.39 -6.51
C ALA A 36 14.29 2.52 -5.49
N ALA A 37 15.31 3.35 -5.72
CA ALA A 37 15.56 4.55 -4.91
C ALA A 37 14.40 5.57 -5.02
N ILE A 38 13.87 5.80 -6.22
CA ILE A 38 12.71 6.68 -6.43
C ILE A 38 11.47 6.12 -5.72
N ILE A 39 11.23 4.82 -5.82
CA ILE A 39 10.14 4.14 -5.10
C ILE A 39 10.30 4.33 -3.59
N GLY A 40 11.51 4.13 -3.07
CA GLY A 40 11.82 4.33 -1.65
C GLY A 40 11.55 5.77 -1.19
N LEU A 41 12.01 6.77 -1.95
CA LEU A 41 11.75 8.18 -1.64
C LEU A 41 10.24 8.50 -1.68
N ALA A 42 9.53 8.02 -2.69
CA ALA A 42 8.09 8.22 -2.80
C ALA A 42 7.35 7.56 -1.62
N PHE A 43 7.78 6.38 -1.20
CA PHE A 43 7.19 5.69 -0.06
C PHE A 43 7.49 6.38 1.26
N TYR A 44 8.71 6.87 1.47
CA TYR A 44 9.05 7.68 2.65
C TYR A 44 8.17 8.94 2.73
N ALA A 45 7.93 9.61 1.61
CA ALA A 45 6.99 10.71 1.55
C ALA A 45 5.55 10.26 1.88
N MET A 46 5.12 9.09 1.41
CA MET A 46 3.80 8.54 1.77
C MET A 46 3.68 8.27 3.28
N LEU A 47 4.73 7.73 3.93
CA LEU A 47 4.74 7.53 5.39
C LEU A 47 4.55 8.86 6.13
N LEU A 48 5.23 9.93 5.70
CA LEU A 48 5.14 11.24 6.33
C LEU A 48 3.75 11.89 6.21
N TYR A 49 3.07 11.74 5.09
CA TYR A 49 1.82 12.46 4.81
C TYR A 49 0.56 11.59 4.94
N MET A 50 0.68 10.27 5.03
CA MET A 50 -0.44 9.33 4.97
C MET A 50 -0.38 8.21 6.02
N LEU A 51 0.34 8.38 7.12
CA LEU A 51 0.51 7.34 8.16
C LEU A 51 -0.82 6.76 8.66
N ASN A 52 -1.84 7.61 8.82
CA ASN A 52 -3.16 7.23 9.33
C ASN A 52 -4.15 6.82 8.21
N SER A 53 -3.69 6.69 6.97
CA SER A 53 -4.56 6.38 5.84
C SER A 53 -4.59 4.87 5.55
N CYS A 54 -5.80 4.29 5.52
CA CYS A 54 -6.00 2.91 5.07
C CYS A 54 -5.59 2.67 3.60
N LEU A 55 -5.32 3.74 2.83
CA LEU A 55 -4.82 3.65 1.45
C LEU A 55 -3.31 3.41 1.37
N LEU A 56 -2.57 3.71 2.44
CA LEU A 56 -1.12 3.60 2.48
C LEU A 56 -0.61 2.20 2.05
N PRO A 57 -1.25 1.07 2.42
CA PRO A 57 -0.72 -0.23 2.01
C PRO A 57 -0.97 -0.59 0.54
N ILE A 58 -1.90 0.09 -0.11
CA ILE A 58 -2.33 -0.22 -1.49
C ILE A 58 -1.47 0.55 -2.50
N LEU A 59 -1.05 1.78 -2.17
CA LEU A 59 -0.35 2.68 -3.10
C LEU A 59 1.06 2.22 -3.51
N PRO A 60 1.94 1.69 -2.63
CA PRO A 60 3.31 1.35 -2.98
C PRO A 60 3.42 0.36 -4.16
N PRO A 61 2.63 -0.73 -4.23
CA PRO A 61 2.58 -1.60 -5.40
C PRO A 61 2.29 -0.87 -6.73
N PHE A 62 1.41 0.12 -6.74
CA PHE A 62 1.10 0.91 -7.94
C PHE A 62 2.24 1.85 -8.30
N VAL A 63 2.87 2.49 -7.32
CA VAL A 63 4.08 3.31 -7.53
C VAL A 63 5.20 2.46 -8.11
N MET A 64 5.46 1.28 -7.54
CA MET A 64 6.45 0.33 -8.04
C MET A 64 6.22 0.01 -9.51
N LEU A 65 4.98 -0.35 -9.87
CA LEU A 65 4.62 -0.66 -11.23
C LEU A 65 4.82 0.55 -12.15
N LEU A 66 4.32 1.73 -11.76
CA LEU A 66 4.41 2.95 -12.54
C LEU A 66 5.87 3.32 -12.81
N VAL A 67 6.72 3.27 -11.78
CA VAL A 67 8.14 3.58 -11.89
C VAL A 67 8.84 2.59 -12.81
N PHE A 68 8.73 1.28 -12.56
CA PHE A 68 9.40 0.28 -13.40
C PHE A 68 8.88 0.27 -14.84
N TRP A 69 7.59 0.54 -15.04
CA TRP A 69 7.02 0.65 -16.37
C TRP A 69 7.55 1.85 -17.15
N ASN A 70 7.67 3.01 -16.50
CA ASN A 70 8.23 4.22 -17.09
C ASN A 70 9.72 4.06 -17.42
N PHE A 71 10.47 3.27 -16.64
CA PHE A 71 11.83 2.86 -16.98
C PHE A 71 11.92 1.80 -18.10
N GLY A 72 10.80 1.41 -18.71
CA GLY A 72 10.77 0.49 -19.84
C GLY A 72 10.91 -0.98 -19.46
N ILE A 73 10.86 -1.32 -18.17
CA ILE A 73 10.94 -2.70 -17.69
C ILE A 73 9.60 -3.38 -17.95
N LYS A 74 9.45 -3.99 -19.13
CA LYS A 74 8.18 -4.65 -19.54
C LYS A 74 8.19 -6.17 -19.42
N ARG A 75 9.35 -6.78 -19.19
CA ARG A 75 9.51 -8.24 -19.06
C ARG A 75 9.11 -8.66 -17.65
N VAL A 76 8.17 -9.60 -17.52
CA VAL A 76 7.65 -10.08 -16.23
C VAL A 76 8.75 -10.52 -15.27
N LYS A 77 9.71 -11.33 -15.74
CA LYS A 77 10.84 -11.76 -14.89
C LYS A 77 11.62 -10.58 -14.28
N LYS A 78 11.84 -9.51 -15.06
CA LYS A 78 12.52 -8.30 -14.59
C LYS A 78 11.64 -7.45 -13.67
N LEU A 79 10.32 -7.41 -13.92
CA LEU A 79 9.36 -6.74 -13.05
C LEU A 79 9.29 -7.41 -11.68
N LEU A 80 9.28 -8.75 -11.63
CA LEU A 80 9.29 -9.50 -10.38
C LEU A 80 10.60 -9.30 -9.61
N LEU A 81 11.75 -9.38 -10.29
CA LEU A 81 13.04 -9.11 -9.67
C LEU A 81 13.13 -7.66 -9.13
N GLY A 82 12.67 -6.68 -9.91
CA GLY A 82 12.56 -5.29 -9.47
C GLY A 82 11.63 -5.14 -8.28
N GLY A 83 10.52 -5.87 -8.26
CA GLY A 83 9.58 -5.91 -7.15
C GLY A 83 10.23 -6.38 -5.85
N ILE A 84 10.99 -7.48 -5.90
CA ILE A 84 11.74 -7.99 -4.73
C ILE A 84 12.70 -6.93 -4.19
N ILE A 85 13.51 -6.32 -5.08
CA ILE A 85 14.51 -5.31 -4.70
C ILE A 85 13.83 -4.06 -4.11
N ALA A 86 12.74 -3.60 -4.72
CA ALA A 86 11.97 -2.49 -4.19
C ALA A 86 11.35 -2.85 -2.83
N CYS A 87 10.77 -4.03 -2.64
CA CYS A 87 10.22 -4.44 -1.34
C CYS A 87 11.31 -4.51 -0.26
N THR A 88 12.53 -4.95 -0.58
CA THR A 88 13.66 -4.88 0.36
C THR A 88 13.95 -3.44 0.78
N ILE A 89 13.92 -2.49 -0.15
CA ILE A 89 14.14 -1.06 0.14
C ILE A 89 12.99 -0.50 0.97
N LEU A 90 11.73 -0.80 0.61
CA LEU A 90 10.55 -0.37 1.36
C LEU A 90 10.61 -0.87 2.81
N MET A 91 10.94 -2.14 3.02
CA MET A 91 11.12 -2.74 4.35
C MET A 91 12.16 -1.97 5.19
N ILE A 92 13.32 -1.64 4.62
CA ILE A 92 14.38 -0.91 5.33
C ILE A 92 13.93 0.52 5.67
N ILE A 93 13.27 1.20 4.73
CA ILE A 93 12.77 2.56 4.92
C ILE A 93 11.67 2.59 6.00
N GLU A 94 10.74 1.64 5.96
CA GLU A 94 9.67 1.49 6.96
C GLU A 94 10.25 1.23 8.35
N THR A 95 11.20 0.30 8.45
CA THR A 95 11.89 0.00 9.71
C THR A 95 12.57 1.25 10.24
N GLY A 96 13.35 1.94 9.40
CA GLY A 96 14.05 3.17 9.80
C GLY A 96 13.11 4.28 10.22
N PHE A 97 11.98 4.46 9.52
CA PHE A 97 10.96 5.44 9.86
C PHE A 97 10.35 5.16 11.23
N PHE A 98 9.88 3.94 11.49
CA PHE A 98 9.27 3.62 12.78
C PHE A 98 10.28 3.61 13.93
N VAL A 99 11.52 3.19 13.69
CA VAL A 99 12.59 3.31 14.69
C VAL A 99 12.79 4.78 15.10
N ASP A 100 12.78 5.71 14.14
CA ASP A 100 12.92 7.14 14.40
C ASP A 100 11.71 7.69 15.18
N VAL A 101 10.49 7.27 14.83
CA VAL A 101 9.26 7.61 15.56
C VAL A 101 9.35 7.17 17.03
N TYR A 102 9.77 5.93 17.29
CA TYR A 102 9.87 5.42 18.67
C TYR A 102 11.04 6.00 19.45
N SER A 103 12.17 6.30 18.79
CA SER A 103 13.37 6.82 19.45
C SER A 103 13.26 8.30 19.82
N ASN A 104 12.47 9.08 19.07
CA ASN A 104 12.28 10.51 19.31
C ASN A 104 10.88 10.85 19.83
N TYR A 105 10.16 9.86 20.38
CA TYR A 105 8.84 10.09 20.96
C TYR A 105 8.97 10.90 22.25
N GLU A 106 8.18 11.96 22.37
CA GLU A 106 8.12 12.77 23.59
C GLU A 106 7.14 12.15 24.59
N PRO A 107 7.43 12.18 25.90
CA PRO A 107 6.53 11.62 26.90
C PRO A 107 5.18 12.34 26.89
N VAL A 108 4.12 11.57 26.66
CA VAL A 108 2.74 12.06 26.74
C VAL A 108 2.21 11.87 28.15
N VAL A 109 1.50 12.89 28.65
CA VAL A 109 0.80 12.82 29.94
C VAL A 109 -0.62 12.34 29.69
N GLY A 110 -0.88 11.09 30.07
CA GLY A 110 -2.18 10.46 29.97
C GLY A 110 -3.21 11.09 30.90
N HIS A 111 -4.43 11.25 30.40
CA HIS A 111 -5.57 11.75 31.15
C HIS A 111 -6.87 11.10 30.64
N SER A 112 -7.92 11.13 31.46
CA SER A 112 -9.28 10.76 31.05
C SER A 112 -10.02 11.97 30.47
N GLU A 113 -11.05 11.76 29.65
CA GLU A 113 -11.91 12.84 29.11
C GLU A 113 -12.41 13.84 30.17
N ASP A 114 -12.82 13.33 31.33
CA ASP A 114 -13.35 14.12 32.44
C ASP A 114 -12.28 14.68 33.39
N TYR A 115 -10.99 14.45 33.12
CA TYR A 115 -9.86 14.76 34.01
C TYR A 115 -10.01 14.21 35.44
N ILE A 116 -10.73 13.10 35.60
CA ILE A 116 -10.80 12.36 36.87
C ILE A 116 -9.48 11.60 37.08
N LEU A 117 -8.94 10.99 36.03
CA LEU A 117 -7.59 10.44 35.99
C LEU A 117 -6.72 11.43 35.22
N TYR A 118 -5.61 11.84 35.81
CA TYR A 118 -4.70 12.82 35.21
C TYR A 118 -3.25 12.55 35.64
N ASN A 119 -2.29 13.24 35.01
CA ASN A 119 -0.85 13.04 35.26
C ASN A 119 -0.40 11.58 35.11
N GLY A 120 -1.06 10.80 34.24
CA GLY A 120 -0.64 9.45 33.91
C GLY A 120 0.66 9.48 33.11
N MET A 121 1.76 8.97 33.65
CA MET A 121 3.04 8.98 32.93
C MET A 121 3.95 7.82 33.32
N VAL A 122 5.00 7.62 32.54
CA VAL A 122 6.08 6.66 32.81
C VAL A 122 7.43 7.37 32.81
N ASP A 123 8.23 7.14 33.85
CA ASP A 123 9.57 7.70 33.99
C ASP A 123 10.59 6.62 34.40
N PRO A 124 11.74 6.49 33.71
CA PRO A 124 12.07 7.15 32.45
C PRO A 124 11.23 6.61 31.28
N LEU A 125 10.99 7.41 30.24
CA LEU A 125 10.32 6.91 29.03
C LEU A 125 11.17 5.88 28.29
N SER A 126 12.49 6.09 28.27
CA SER A 126 13.46 5.26 27.55
C SER A 126 14.41 4.56 28.51
N GLY A 127 14.63 3.26 28.32
CA GLY A 127 15.53 2.46 29.16
C GLY A 127 16.05 1.21 28.47
N ASP A 128 16.35 0.18 29.23
CA ASP A 128 16.68 -1.16 28.74
C ASP A 128 15.90 -2.21 29.55
N ALA A 129 16.17 -3.50 29.30
CA ALA A 129 15.50 -4.61 29.97
C ALA A 129 15.67 -4.62 31.51
N GLN A 130 16.67 -3.91 32.02
CA GLN A 130 16.99 -3.86 33.46
C GLN A 130 16.55 -2.54 34.10
N THR A 131 16.12 -1.57 33.30
CA THR A 131 15.68 -0.27 33.77
C THR A 131 14.34 -0.43 34.48
N ALA A 132 14.26 0.10 35.70
CA ALA A 132 13.02 0.17 36.45
C ALA A 132 12.20 1.35 35.93
N PHE A 133 11.06 1.05 35.32
CA PHE A 133 10.09 2.02 34.85
C PHE A 133 9.07 2.28 35.94
N ASN A 134 8.89 3.55 36.29
CA ASN A 134 7.92 3.99 37.28
C ASN A 134 6.71 4.60 36.58
N PHE A 135 5.57 3.93 36.68
CA PHE A 135 4.28 4.41 36.19
C PHE A 135 3.59 5.16 37.32
N THR A 136 3.17 6.39 37.06
CA THR A 136 2.46 7.23 38.04
C THR A 136 1.12 7.68 37.48
N LEU A 137 0.13 7.80 38.36
CA LEU A 137 -1.22 8.26 38.03
C LEU A 137 -1.78 9.06 39.20
N ASP A 138 -2.36 10.22 38.92
CA ASP A 138 -3.12 11.00 39.88
C ASP A 138 -4.63 10.87 39.63
N ILE A 139 -5.41 10.72 40.71
CA ILE A 139 -6.86 10.66 40.66
C ILE A 139 -7.44 11.86 41.41
N ASN A 140 -8.30 12.62 40.73
CA ASN A 140 -8.94 13.81 41.27
C ASN A 140 -10.12 13.42 42.17
N ILE A 141 -10.02 13.75 43.46
CA ILE A 141 -11.05 13.51 44.47
C ILE A 141 -11.60 14.79 45.09
N THR A 142 -11.33 15.95 44.47
CA THR A 142 -11.73 17.29 44.96
C THR A 142 -13.23 17.41 45.27
N LYS A 143 -14.08 16.67 44.55
CA LYS A 143 -15.54 16.72 44.76
C LYS A 143 -16.00 15.97 46.01
N ASP A 144 -15.31 14.90 46.38
CA ASP A 144 -15.60 14.10 47.57
C ASP A 144 -14.37 13.25 47.97
N PRO A 145 -13.65 13.64 49.03
CA PRO A 145 -12.45 12.94 49.48
C PRO A 145 -12.74 11.55 50.06
N THR A 146 -14.00 11.22 50.33
CA THR A 146 -14.42 9.90 50.84
C THR A 146 -14.75 8.90 49.74
N VAL A 147 -14.67 9.32 48.47
CA VAL A 147 -14.97 8.45 47.33
C VAL A 147 -14.11 7.18 47.38
N PRO A 148 -14.75 6.00 47.26
CA PRO A 148 -14.02 4.75 47.12
C PRO A 148 -13.31 4.73 45.77
N ILE A 149 -12.01 4.51 45.81
CA ILE A 149 -11.16 4.24 44.63
C ILE A 149 -10.77 2.78 44.72
N THR A 150 -11.08 2.00 43.69
CA THR A 150 -10.77 0.58 43.62
C THR A 150 -10.19 0.22 42.25
N ASN A 151 -9.47 -0.91 42.19
CA ASN A 151 -8.93 -1.47 40.95
C ASN A 151 -8.15 -0.47 40.09
N VAL A 152 -7.27 0.32 40.71
CA VAL A 152 -6.33 1.19 39.99
C VAL A 152 -5.27 0.29 39.37
N THR A 153 -5.20 0.25 38.04
CA THR A 153 -4.21 -0.56 37.36
C THR A 153 -3.59 0.18 36.18
N VAL A 154 -2.35 -0.21 35.87
CA VAL A 154 -1.71 0.11 34.61
C VAL A 154 -1.77 -1.11 33.70
N MET A 155 -2.28 -0.90 32.51
CA MET A 155 -2.20 -1.85 31.41
C MET A 155 -0.93 -1.55 30.62
N ILE A 156 -0.06 -2.54 30.47
CA ILE A 156 1.17 -2.48 29.67
C ILE A 156 1.00 -3.42 28.49
N ILE A 157 1.03 -2.86 27.28
CA ILE A 157 0.81 -3.57 26.02
C ILE A 157 2.14 -3.65 25.30
N GLY A 158 2.73 -4.84 25.28
CA GLY A 158 3.88 -5.17 24.45
C GLY A 158 3.47 -5.62 23.05
N LEU A 159 4.46 -6.01 22.26
CA LEU A 159 4.31 -6.66 20.96
C LEU A 159 3.70 -8.07 21.06
N ASN A 160 4.04 -8.84 22.11
CA ASN A 160 3.55 -10.22 22.27
C ASN A 160 2.81 -10.48 23.59
N ASP A 161 2.79 -9.52 24.50
CA ASP A 161 2.22 -9.67 25.83
C ASP A 161 1.36 -8.46 26.20
N MET A 162 0.37 -8.69 27.05
CA MET A 162 -0.50 -7.67 27.60
C MET A 162 -0.66 -7.95 29.09
N ARG A 163 -0.21 -7.01 29.92
CA ARG A 163 -0.19 -7.15 31.39
C ARG A 163 -1.08 -6.10 32.03
N ASN A 164 -1.88 -6.51 33.00
CA ASN A 164 -2.68 -5.63 33.83
C ASN A 164 -2.13 -5.69 35.26
N GLU A 165 -1.55 -4.59 35.72
CA GLU A 165 -0.80 -4.54 36.97
C GLU A 165 -1.46 -3.57 37.94
N THR A 166 -1.79 -4.05 39.14
CA THR A 166 -2.43 -3.21 40.15
C THR A 166 -1.43 -2.20 40.71
N MET A 167 -1.81 -0.93 40.72
CA MET A 167 -0.97 0.15 41.22
C MET A 167 -1.12 0.29 42.74
N THR A 168 -0.05 0.74 43.39
CA THR A 168 -0.02 0.98 44.83
C THR A 168 -0.28 2.45 45.12
N LEU A 169 -1.05 2.74 46.16
CA LEU A 169 -1.28 4.10 46.62
C LEU A 169 0.02 4.68 47.19
N ALA A 170 0.51 5.79 46.62
CA ALA A 170 1.65 6.54 47.14
C ALA A 170 1.21 7.55 48.20
N LEU A 171 0.27 8.42 47.83
CA LEU A 171 -0.18 9.56 48.62
C LEU A 171 -1.68 9.77 48.41
N ARG A 172 -2.39 10.18 49.47
CA ARG A 172 -3.78 10.60 49.38
C ARG A 172 -3.98 11.84 50.23
N ASP A 173 -4.26 12.95 49.57
CA ASP A 173 -4.60 14.22 50.18
C ASP A 173 -6.11 14.51 49.99
N ASN A 174 -6.56 15.72 50.32
CA ASN A 174 -7.97 16.10 50.19
C ASN A 174 -8.43 16.29 48.73
N GLU A 175 -7.49 16.48 47.80
CA GLU A 175 -7.77 16.80 46.40
C GLU A 175 -7.35 15.68 45.44
N THR A 176 -6.31 14.93 45.81
CA THR A 176 -5.64 13.98 44.91
C THR A 176 -5.28 12.67 45.61
N ALA A 177 -5.46 11.56 44.92
CA ALA A 177 -4.87 10.27 45.27
C ALA A 177 -3.86 9.85 44.19
N SER A 178 -2.58 9.81 44.55
CA SER A 178 -1.48 9.45 43.67
C SER A 178 -1.14 7.97 43.81
N TYR A 179 -1.02 7.28 42.68
CA TYR A 179 -0.70 5.87 42.57
C TYR A 179 0.60 5.69 41.80
N TYR A 180 1.34 4.64 42.14
CA TYR A 180 2.55 4.27 41.43
C TYR A 180 2.66 2.75 41.22
N TYR A 181 3.37 2.36 40.18
CA TYR A 181 3.77 0.98 39.93
C TYR A 181 5.15 0.96 39.30
N MET A 182 6.07 0.19 39.87
CA MET A 182 7.44 0.09 39.40
C MET A 182 7.75 -1.32 38.95
N THR A 183 8.16 -1.48 37.69
CA THR A 183 8.53 -2.78 37.11
C THR A 183 9.67 -2.62 36.10
N THR A 184 10.34 -3.72 35.78
CA THR A 184 11.11 -3.84 34.55
C THR A 184 10.23 -4.37 33.43
N ILE A 185 10.58 -4.06 32.18
CA ILE A 185 9.88 -4.51 30.98
C ILE A 185 10.89 -5.12 30.02
N SER A 186 10.60 -6.33 29.55
CA SER A 186 11.50 -7.12 28.70
C SER A 186 11.35 -6.84 27.21
N GLU A 187 10.26 -6.20 26.80
CA GLU A 187 9.99 -5.89 25.40
C GLU A 187 10.45 -4.48 25.01
N PRO A 188 10.97 -4.30 23.78
CA PRO A 188 11.62 -3.05 23.38
C PRO A 188 10.65 -1.92 23.02
N ILE A 189 9.39 -2.25 22.69
CA ILE A 189 8.36 -1.30 22.28
C ILE A 189 7.10 -1.67 23.05
N ASN A 190 6.57 -0.72 23.82
CA ASN A 190 5.37 -0.91 24.61
C ASN A 190 4.47 0.31 24.48
N GLN A 191 3.20 0.10 24.80
CA GLN A 191 2.23 1.15 25.10
C GLN A 191 1.70 0.92 26.50
N HIS A 192 1.13 1.95 27.10
CA HIS A 192 0.45 1.82 28.37
C HIS A 192 -0.83 2.63 28.42
N ALA A 193 -1.76 2.18 29.25
CA ALA A 193 -2.97 2.92 29.60
C ALA A 193 -3.27 2.69 31.07
N PHE A 194 -3.93 3.65 31.70
CA PHE A 194 -4.35 3.56 33.09
C PHE A 194 -5.84 3.37 33.14
N TRP A 195 -6.33 2.52 34.03
CA TRP A 195 -7.74 2.51 34.36
C TRP A 195 -7.94 2.48 35.88
N ALA A 196 -9.07 3.02 36.32
CA ALA A 196 -9.47 2.97 37.72
C ALA A 196 -10.99 2.95 37.83
N ASN A 197 -11.49 2.32 38.90
CA ASN A 197 -12.89 2.43 39.28
C ASN A 197 -13.01 3.48 40.40
N VAL A 198 -13.69 4.58 40.10
CA VAL A 198 -13.93 5.69 41.01
C VAL A 198 -15.44 5.83 41.17
N ASN A 199 -15.95 5.59 42.39
CA ASN A 199 -17.39 5.63 42.68
C ASN A 199 -18.24 4.75 41.74
N ASP A 200 -17.86 3.47 41.60
CA ASP A 200 -18.51 2.47 40.74
C ASP A 200 -18.49 2.80 39.23
N THR A 201 -17.73 3.81 38.81
CA THR A 201 -17.56 4.21 37.41
C THR A 201 -16.12 3.96 36.96
N TRP A 202 -15.96 3.31 35.80
CA TRP A 202 -14.65 3.06 35.21
C TRP A 202 -14.20 4.23 34.38
N TYR A 203 -12.96 4.65 34.60
CA TYR A 203 -12.28 5.67 33.81
C TYR A 203 -11.04 5.06 33.19
N LEU A 204 -10.76 5.45 31.95
CA LEU A 204 -9.53 5.15 31.23
C LEU A 204 -8.73 6.46 31.12
N ALA A 205 -7.41 6.37 31.21
CA ALA A 205 -6.52 7.49 30.93
C ALA A 205 -5.38 7.00 30.05
N GLY A 206 -5.14 7.74 28.98
CA GLY A 206 -4.15 7.43 27.96
C GLY A 206 -3.84 8.65 27.10
N ASP A 207 -3.27 8.43 25.93
CA ASP A 207 -3.14 9.45 24.90
C ASP A 207 -4.47 9.67 24.18
N PHE A 208 -4.62 10.77 23.45
CA PHE A 208 -5.78 11.05 22.61
C PHE A 208 -5.35 11.20 21.17
N VAL A 209 -5.77 10.27 20.32
CA VAL A 209 -5.53 10.35 18.88
C VAL A 209 -6.86 10.67 18.21
N ASP A 210 -6.95 11.84 17.56
CA ASP A 210 -8.15 12.32 16.88
C ASP A 210 -9.41 12.40 17.78
N GLY A 211 -9.21 12.59 19.09
CA GLY A 211 -10.29 12.68 20.08
C GLY A 211 -10.79 11.32 20.61
N GLU A 212 -10.15 10.22 20.23
CA GLU A 212 -10.39 8.89 20.79
C GLU A 212 -9.27 8.52 21.78
N GLU A 213 -9.64 7.92 22.91
CA GLU A 213 -8.69 7.41 23.90
C GLU A 213 -7.84 6.28 23.33
N ALA A 214 -6.52 6.46 23.35
CA ALA A 214 -5.51 5.53 22.87
C ALA A 214 -4.48 5.24 23.96
N GLY A 215 -3.73 4.14 23.83
CA GLY A 215 -2.60 3.87 24.71
C GLY A 215 -1.50 4.91 24.51
N ALA A 216 -0.97 5.46 25.60
CA ALA A 216 0.21 6.31 25.55
C ALA A 216 1.43 5.44 25.18
N MET A 217 2.29 5.93 24.29
CA MET A 217 3.47 5.15 23.93
C MET A 217 4.48 5.12 25.10
N GLY A 218 5.16 3.99 25.22
CA GLY A 218 6.20 3.76 26.19
C GLY A 218 5.81 2.78 27.29
N PRO A 219 6.80 2.31 28.06
CA PRO A 219 8.23 2.63 27.92
C PRO A 219 8.89 1.93 26.72
N VAL A 220 9.96 2.53 26.22
CA VAL A 220 10.67 2.10 25.00
C VAL A 220 12.13 1.83 25.31
N TYR A 221 12.78 0.91 24.59
CA TYR A 221 14.21 0.72 24.72
C TYR A 221 15.01 1.87 24.09
N SER A 222 16.06 2.30 24.78
CA SER A 222 17.02 3.29 24.30
C SER A 222 17.89 2.78 23.15
N SER A 223 18.04 1.46 23.02
CA SER A 223 18.80 0.84 21.94
C SER A 223 17.98 0.79 20.65
N THR A 224 18.36 1.64 19.68
CA THR A 224 17.83 1.64 18.30
C THR A 224 17.81 0.26 17.67
N TRP A 225 18.81 -0.58 17.96
CA TRP A 225 18.87 -1.93 17.39
C TRP A 225 17.84 -2.87 17.99
N GLU A 226 17.57 -2.77 19.29
CA GLU A 226 16.53 -3.60 19.93
C GLU A 226 15.13 -3.21 19.48
N ILE A 227 14.89 -1.92 19.20
CA ILE A 227 13.66 -1.45 18.54
C ILE A 227 13.59 -1.93 17.09
N ALA A 228 14.70 -1.86 16.34
CA ALA A 228 14.74 -2.19 14.92
C ALA A 228 14.45 -3.68 14.63
N LYS A 229 14.86 -4.60 15.50
CA LYS A 229 14.65 -6.05 15.30
C LYS A 229 13.17 -6.44 15.08
N PRO A 230 12.24 -6.15 16.01
CA PRO A 230 10.84 -6.47 15.81
C PRO A 230 10.23 -5.68 14.66
N LEU A 231 10.58 -4.39 14.51
CA LEU A 231 10.06 -3.57 13.41
C LEU A 231 10.51 -4.08 12.05
N LEU A 232 11.73 -4.61 11.93
CA LEU A 232 12.21 -5.23 10.70
C LEU A 232 11.38 -6.47 10.34
N TYR A 233 10.99 -7.27 11.34
CA TYR A 233 10.11 -8.42 11.13
C TYR A 233 8.72 -7.99 10.63
N PHE A 234 8.08 -7.02 11.29
CA PHE A 234 6.77 -6.51 10.85
C PHE A 234 6.84 -5.81 9.49
N SER A 235 7.87 -4.99 9.26
CA SER A 235 8.12 -4.35 7.96
C SER A 235 8.39 -5.38 6.86
N ALA A 236 9.07 -6.48 7.17
CA ALA A 236 9.29 -7.57 6.22
C ALA A 236 7.98 -8.28 5.87
N LEU A 237 7.12 -8.57 6.86
CA LEU A 237 5.80 -9.13 6.62
C LEU A 237 4.97 -8.19 5.75
N GLN A 238 4.92 -6.91 6.06
CA GLN A 238 4.20 -5.90 5.29
C GLN A 238 4.74 -5.79 3.85
N ALA A 239 6.06 -5.66 3.69
CA ALA A 239 6.68 -5.54 2.37
C ALA A 239 6.49 -6.79 1.49
N TYR A 240 6.70 -7.99 2.02
CA TYR A 240 6.69 -9.23 1.22
C TYR A 240 5.35 -9.94 1.14
N VAL A 241 4.48 -9.80 2.15
CA VAL A 241 3.14 -10.41 2.12
C VAL A 241 2.17 -9.44 1.48
N GLN A 242 2.14 -8.19 1.94
CA GLN A 242 1.17 -7.20 1.48
C GLN A 242 1.61 -6.54 0.17
N PHE A 243 2.74 -5.81 0.15
CA PHE A 243 3.12 -5.04 -1.03
C PHE A 243 3.49 -5.95 -2.21
N MET A 244 4.36 -6.94 -1.98
CA MET A 244 4.74 -7.89 -3.03
C MET A 244 3.55 -8.77 -3.46
N GLY A 245 2.67 -9.15 -2.54
CA GLY A 245 1.43 -9.88 -2.87
C GLY A 245 0.56 -9.11 -3.87
N ILE A 246 0.22 -7.87 -3.56
CA ILE A 246 -0.57 -7.00 -4.45
C ILE A 246 0.19 -6.75 -5.76
N TYR A 247 1.48 -6.42 -5.69
CA TYR A 247 2.30 -6.14 -6.87
C TYR A 247 2.36 -7.33 -7.83
N THR A 248 2.57 -8.55 -7.31
CA THR A 248 2.62 -9.77 -8.12
C THR A 248 1.28 -10.09 -8.77
N MET A 249 0.16 -9.87 -8.07
CA MET A 249 -1.19 -9.99 -8.66
C MET A 249 -1.36 -9.04 -9.85
N VAL A 250 -0.99 -7.76 -9.70
CA VAL A 250 -1.11 -6.76 -10.77
C VAL A 250 -0.21 -7.11 -11.96
N VAL A 251 1.05 -7.47 -11.72
CA VAL A 251 1.98 -7.93 -12.78
C VAL A 251 1.43 -9.17 -13.49
N GLY A 252 0.83 -10.10 -12.73
CA GLY A 252 0.16 -11.29 -13.25
C GLY A 252 -1.00 -10.95 -14.17
N MET A 253 -1.89 -10.03 -13.76
CA MET A 253 -3.01 -9.56 -14.59
C MET A 253 -2.53 -8.91 -15.89
N ILE A 254 -1.47 -8.10 -15.84
CA ILE A 254 -0.90 -7.47 -17.04
C ILE A 254 -0.30 -8.52 -17.98
N TRP A 255 0.43 -9.49 -17.42
CA TRP A 255 1.00 -10.58 -18.19
C TRP A 255 -0.09 -11.42 -18.87
N TRP A 256 -1.12 -11.79 -18.12
CA TRP A 256 -2.27 -12.54 -18.62
C TRP A 256 -2.99 -11.79 -19.74
N THR A 257 -3.24 -10.49 -19.56
CA THR A 257 -3.87 -9.64 -20.58
C THR A 257 -3.04 -9.56 -21.86
N ARG A 258 -1.71 -9.46 -21.74
CA ARG A 258 -0.80 -9.49 -22.90
C ARG A 258 -0.77 -10.86 -23.59
N ARG A 259 -0.77 -11.93 -22.79
CA ARG A 259 -0.77 -13.31 -23.30
C ARG A 259 -2.06 -13.61 -24.07
N THR A 260 -3.21 -13.25 -23.51
CA THR A 260 -4.53 -13.45 -24.14
C THR A 260 -4.67 -12.66 -25.45
N ARG A 261 -4.22 -11.39 -25.50
CA ARG A 261 -4.18 -10.61 -26.74
C ARG A 261 -3.35 -11.29 -27.83
N ARG A 262 -2.14 -11.74 -27.51
CA ARG A 262 -1.28 -12.46 -28.47
C ARG A 262 -1.90 -13.77 -28.97
N MET A 263 -2.65 -14.48 -28.12
CA MET A 263 -3.35 -15.70 -28.55
C MET A 263 -4.49 -15.37 -29.51
N ARG A 264 -5.26 -14.29 -29.26
CA ARG A 264 -6.30 -13.81 -30.18
C ARG A 264 -5.75 -13.34 -31.52
N GLU A 265 -4.67 -12.55 -31.51
CA GLU A 265 -3.98 -12.09 -32.73
C GLU A 265 -3.49 -13.26 -33.58
N LYS A 266 -2.91 -14.30 -32.96
CA LYS A 266 -2.52 -15.52 -33.67
C LYS A 266 -3.71 -16.25 -34.28
N GLN A 267 -4.80 -16.41 -33.53
CA GLN A 267 -6.01 -17.07 -34.04
C GLN A 267 -6.63 -16.30 -35.23
N LEU A 268 -6.65 -14.97 -35.18
CA LEU A 268 -7.13 -14.14 -36.30
C LEU A 268 -6.22 -14.31 -37.53
N ASN A 269 -4.89 -14.24 -37.35
CA ASN A 269 -3.94 -14.42 -38.44
C ASN A 269 -4.02 -15.84 -39.04
N ASP A 270 -4.15 -16.87 -38.20
CA ASP A 270 -4.31 -18.27 -38.62
C ASP A 270 -5.64 -18.48 -39.38
N TRP A 271 -6.70 -17.76 -39.01
CA TRP A 271 -7.98 -17.78 -39.73
C TRP A 271 -7.88 -17.05 -41.08
N GLU A 272 -7.26 -15.87 -41.12
CA GLU A 272 -7.06 -15.11 -42.36
C GLU A 272 -6.20 -15.85 -43.37
N THR A 273 -5.12 -16.50 -42.90
CA THR A 273 -4.25 -17.33 -43.75
C THR A 273 -5.01 -18.53 -44.31
N LYS A 274 -5.74 -19.28 -43.48
CA LYS A 274 -6.61 -20.37 -43.95
C LYS A 274 -7.65 -19.91 -44.95
N ARG A 275 -8.26 -18.73 -44.75
CA ARG A 275 -9.23 -18.15 -45.68
C ARG A 275 -8.58 -17.81 -47.02
N LYS A 276 -7.40 -17.18 -47.01
CA LYS A 276 -6.64 -16.88 -48.25
C LYS A 276 -6.25 -18.16 -48.98
N ASP A 277 -5.81 -19.19 -48.28
CA ASP A 277 -5.47 -20.48 -48.87
C ASP A 277 -6.70 -21.20 -49.46
N ALA A 278 -7.86 -21.10 -48.79
CA ALA A 278 -9.11 -21.66 -49.30
C ALA A 278 -9.59 -20.94 -50.57
N VAL A 279 -9.46 -19.61 -50.64
CA VAL A 279 -9.77 -18.83 -51.85
C VAL A 279 -8.79 -19.14 -52.98
N ALA A 280 -7.51 -19.35 -52.68
CA ALA A 280 -6.50 -19.70 -53.69
C ALA A 280 -6.66 -21.14 -54.23
N LYS A 281 -7.18 -22.06 -53.40
CA LYS A 281 -7.48 -23.45 -53.78
C LYS A 281 -8.89 -23.66 -54.32
N ALA A 282 -9.78 -22.67 -54.20
CA ALA A 282 -11.06 -22.72 -54.87
C ALA A 282 -10.78 -22.79 -56.38
N PRO A 283 -11.34 -23.79 -57.09
CA PRO A 283 -11.20 -23.84 -58.53
C PRO A 283 -11.68 -22.51 -59.11
N LYS A 284 -10.94 -21.96 -60.07
CA LYS A 284 -11.48 -20.95 -60.98
C LYS A 284 -12.57 -21.65 -61.80
N GLU A 285 -13.73 -21.90 -61.20
CA GLU A 285 -14.93 -22.18 -61.97
C GLU A 285 -15.20 -20.91 -62.77
N ASP A 286 -15.04 -21.05 -64.09
CA ASP A 286 -15.52 -20.09 -65.04
C ASP A 286 -16.94 -19.69 -64.63
N THR A 287 -17.15 -18.39 -64.55
CA THR A 287 -18.42 -17.69 -64.38
C THR A 287 -19.62 -18.46 -64.94
N ARG A 288 -20.29 -19.22 -64.08
CA ARG A 288 -21.75 -19.36 -64.08
C ARG A 288 -22.21 -19.12 -62.65
N VAL A 289 -22.41 -17.84 -62.35
CA VAL A 289 -23.15 -17.43 -61.16
C VAL A 289 -24.52 -18.12 -61.27
N PRO A 290 -24.92 -19.01 -60.34
CA PRO A 290 -26.31 -19.42 -60.29
C PRO A 290 -27.10 -18.17 -59.91
N SER A 291 -28.01 -17.74 -60.78
CA SER A 291 -28.89 -16.61 -60.50
C SER A 291 -29.58 -16.84 -59.16
N LEU A 292 -29.85 -15.75 -58.44
CA LEU A 292 -30.48 -15.75 -57.12
C LEU A 292 -31.79 -16.58 -57.09
N ALA A 293 -32.43 -16.74 -58.25
CA ALA A 293 -33.60 -17.59 -58.48
C ALA A 293 -33.36 -19.07 -58.12
N LYS A 294 -32.18 -19.63 -58.44
CA LYS A 294 -31.87 -21.04 -58.17
C LYS A 294 -31.60 -21.34 -56.70
N ALA A 295 -31.14 -20.34 -55.93
CA ALA A 295 -30.97 -20.48 -54.49
C ALA A 295 -32.29 -20.33 -53.70
N MET A 296 -33.33 -19.76 -54.32
CA MET A 296 -34.65 -19.56 -53.70
C MET A 296 -35.70 -20.61 -54.10
N GLY A 297 -35.33 -21.63 -54.88
CA GLY A 297 -36.19 -22.80 -55.15
C GLY A 297 -37.41 -22.52 -56.04
N LEU A 298 -37.34 -21.49 -56.89
CA LEU A 298 -38.37 -21.20 -57.90
C LEU A 298 -37.90 -21.76 -59.25
N GLU A 299 -38.20 -23.04 -59.48
CA GLU A 299 -38.16 -23.63 -60.82
C GLU A 299 -39.60 -23.81 -61.29
N GLU A 300 -40.15 -22.83 -62.03
CA GLU A 300 -41.06 -23.12 -63.14
C GLU A 300 -40.73 -22.16 -64.29
N GLU A 301 -40.80 -22.73 -65.49
CA GLU A 301 -40.29 -22.27 -66.78
C GLU A 301 -40.91 -20.94 -67.22
N GLU A 302 -40.08 -19.93 -67.51
CA GLU A 302 -40.31 -18.95 -68.59
C GLU A 302 -39.04 -18.10 -68.81
N ASP A 303 -38.68 -17.87 -70.08
CA ASP A 303 -37.42 -17.31 -70.55
C ASP A 303 -37.09 -15.93 -69.95
N SER A 304 -36.10 -15.86 -69.05
CA SER A 304 -35.58 -14.59 -68.53
C SER A 304 -34.51 -14.01 -69.48
N PHE A 305 -34.87 -12.94 -70.18
CA PHE A 305 -33.92 -12.14 -70.98
C PHE A 305 -33.08 -11.24 -70.07
N VAL A 306 -31.77 -11.54 -70.00
CA VAL A 306 -30.79 -10.73 -69.25
C VAL A 306 -30.30 -9.56 -70.12
N CYS A 307 -30.38 -8.33 -69.60
CA CYS A 307 -29.84 -7.16 -70.29
C CYS A 307 -28.30 -7.19 -70.33
N SER A 308 -27.71 -7.17 -71.53
CA SER A 308 -26.28 -7.38 -71.77
C SER A 308 -25.35 -6.27 -71.24
N GLU A 309 -25.86 -5.11 -70.80
CA GLU A 309 -25.03 -4.01 -70.31
C GLU A 309 -24.97 -3.88 -68.77
N CYS A 310 -25.95 -4.42 -68.04
CA CYS A 310 -25.99 -4.28 -66.57
C CYS A 310 -26.24 -5.59 -65.81
N GLY A 311 -26.59 -6.69 -66.49
CA GLY A 311 -26.70 -8.02 -65.89
C GLY A 311 -27.83 -8.19 -64.87
N ALA A 312 -28.79 -7.27 -64.81
CA ALA A 312 -29.96 -7.40 -63.95
C ALA A 312 -31.12 -8.05 -64.72
N ASP A 313 -31.77 -9.05 -64.09
CA ASP A 313 -33.01 -9.66 -64.59
C ASP A 313 -34.17 -8.66 -64.50
N VAL A 314 -34.93 -8.52 -65.59
CA VAL A 314 -36.14 -7.69 -65.63
C VAL A 314 -37.35 -8.61 -65.51
N PRO A 315 -38.23 -8.43 -64.51
CA PRO A 315 -39.44 -9.26 -64.40
C PRO A 315 -40.41 -8.92 -65.54
N GLY A 316 -40.93 -9.95 -66.20
CA GLY A 316 -42.10 -9.87 -67.08
C GLY A 316 -43.39 -9.75 -66.28
#